data_AF-A0A6I5NY07-F1
#
_entry.id   AF-A0A6I5NY07-F1
#
_cell.length_a   1.000
_cell.length_b   1.000
_cell.length_c   1.000
_cell.angle_alpha   90.00
_cell.angle_beta   90.00
_cell.angle_gamma   90.00
#
_symmetry.space_group_name_H-M   'P 1'
#
loop_
_entity.id
_entity.type
_entity.pdbx_description
1 polymer ?
#
loop_
_entity_poly.entity_id
_entity_poly.type
_entity_poly.pdbx_seq_one_letter_code
_entity_poly.pdbx_strand_id
1 'polypeptide(L)'
;MQSKPEREGIHVHAFQTDGQSEPTLDDTFQEVTIDGIRLDPVAVRVMMVQNAMPLLKRRVQSMHCTNCGHSQFDLGEAAYTPLPKHTCSECGYQLRTPGRLRNVVANPLPAILAELSKLAPRPPQEHRLDLLPETL
;
A
#
# COMPACT_ATOMS: atom_id res chain seq x y z
N MET A 1 -6.00 -27.61 17.75
CA MET A 1 -6.11 -26.41 16.89
C MET A 1 -5.27 -26.65 15.65
N GLN A 2 -5.88 -26.82 14.48
CA GLN A 2 -5.13 -26.90 13.21
C GLN A 2 -4.90 -25.47 12.73
N SER A 3 -3.64 -25.08 12.58
CA SER A 3 -3.25 -23.87 11.86
C SER A 3 -3.71 -24.04 10.42
N LYS A 4 -4.75 -23.31 10.01
CA LYS A 4 -5.07 -23.18 8.58
C LYS A 4 -3.84 -22.53 7.92
N PRO A 5 -3.35 -23.05 6.79
CA PRO A 5 -2.34 -22.33 6.03
C PRO A 5 -2.91 -20.96 5.67
N GLU A 6 -2.11 -19.90 5.85
CA GLU A 6 -2.50 -18.57 5.42
C GLU A 6 -2.76 -18.62 3.91
N ARG A 7 -4.00 -18.29 3.52
CA ARG A 7 -4.38 -18.23 2.11
C ARG A 7 -3.69 -17.01 1.51
N GLU A 8 -3.03 -17.17 0.36
CA GLU A 8 -2.46 -16.03 -0.36
C GLU A 8 -3.59 -15.12 -0.88
N GLY A 9 -3.54 -13.82 -0.58
CA GLY A 9 -4.52 -12.84 -1.04
C GLY A 9 -4.54 -11.56 -0.23
N ILE A 10 -5.61 -10.79 -0.37
CA ILE A 10 -5.93 -9.61 0.45
C ILE A 10 -6.94 -10.05 1.50
N HIS A 11 -6.59 -9.87 2.76
CA HIS A 11 -7.50 -10.12 3.88
C HIS A 11 -8.42 -8.90 4.07
N VAL A 12 -9.74 -9.12 4.07
CA VAL A 12 -10.74 -8.04 4.06
C VAL A 12 -11.64 -8.16 5.27
N HIS A 13 -11.78 -7.07 6.01
CA HIS A 13 -12.79 -6.88 7.06
C HIS A 13 -13.87 -5.92 6.53
N ALA A 14 -15.05 -6.43 6.20
CA ALA A 14 -16.17 -5.60 5.76
C ALA A 14 -17.28 -5.53 6.82
N PHE A 15 -17.76 -4.32 7.09
CA PHE A 15 -18.80 -4.03 8.07
C PHE A 15 -20.04 -3.54 7.32
N GLN A 16 -21.20 -4.08 7.66
CA GLN A 16 -22.47 -3.71 7.01
C GLN A 16 -22.95 -2.34 7.49
N THR A 17 -22.70 -2.00 8.75
CA THR A 17 -23.11 -0.73 9.36
C THR A 17 -22.01 -0.18 10.26
N ASP A 18 -21.95 1.14 10.38
CA ASP A 18 -21.03 1.80 11.29
C ASP A 18 -21.31 1.41 12.75
N GLY A 19 -20.24 1.26 13.53
CA GLY A 19 -20.31 0.89 14.96
C GLY A 19 -20.43 -0.61 15.24
N GLN A 20 -20.51 -1.46 14.21
CA GLN A 20 -20.39 -2.91 14.40
C GLN A 20 -19.00 -3.27 14.95
N SER A 21 -18.97 -4.09 15.99
CA SER A 21 -17.73 -4.60 16.60
C SER A 21 -17.09 -5.72 15.80
N GLU A 22 -17.90 -6.50 15.09
CA GLU A 22 -17.46 -7.64 14.29
C GLU A 22 -17.78 -7.41 12.81
N PRO A 23 -16.87 -7.75 11.90
CA PRO A 23 -17.11 -7.65 10.48
C PRO A 23 -18.16 -8.68 10.03
N THR A 24 -19.00 -8.31 9.08
CA THR A 24 -19.91 -9.23 8.39
C THR A 24 -19.17 -10.13 7.39
N LEU A 25 -17.99 -9.68 6.92
CA LEU A 25 -17.08 -10.42 6.07
C LEU A 25 -15.66 -10.37 6.63
N ASP A 26 -15.08 -11.53 6.91
CA ASP A 26 -13.71 -11.71 7.40
C ASP A 26 -13.07 -12.92 6.71
N ASP A 27 -12.49 -12.70 5.53
CA ASP A 27 -11.85 -13.76 4.74
C ASP A 27 -10.76 -13.16 3.84
N THR A 28 -10.00 -14.03 3.19
CA THR A 28 -8.92 -13.68 2.28
C THR A 28 -9.30 -13.97 0.84
N PHE A 29 -9.19 -12.95 -0.01
CA PHE A 29 -9.59 -12.99 -1.41
C PHE A 29 -8.39 -12.81 -2.34
N GLN A 30 -8.41 -13.52 -3.47
CA GLN A 30 -7.39 -13.33 -4.52
C GLN A 30 -7.56 -12.00 -5.25
N GLU A 31 -8.79 -11.51 -5.33
CA GLU A 31 -9.14 -10.25 -6.00
C GLU A 31 -10.12 -9.47 -5.13
N VAL A 32 -9.86 -8.18 -4.95
CA VAL A 32 -10.70 -7.25 -4.21
C VAL A 32 -10.93 -6.03 -5.08
N THR A 33 -12.20 -5.65 -5.24
CA THR A 33 -12.61 -4.42 -5.93
C THR A 33 -13.48 -3.62 -4.97
N ILE A 34 -13.11 -2.36 -4.73
CA ILE A 34 -13.85 -1.44 -3.85
C ILE A 34 -14.21 -0.23 -4.70
N ASP A 35 -15.49 0.13 -4.76
CA ASP A 35 -16.00 1.27 -5.55
C ASP A 35 -15.51 1.30 -7.01
N GLY A 36 -15.43 0.12 -7.64
CA GLY A 36 -14.94 -0.05 -9.01
C GLY A 36 -13.41 -0.01 -9.17
N ILE A 37 -12.66 0.19 -8.08
CA ILE A 37 -11.20 0.18 -8.07
C ILE A 37 -10.71 -1.21 -7.67
N ARG A 38 -10.08 -1.91 -8.62
CA ARG A 38 -9.43 -3.19 -8.37
C ARG A 38 -8.11 -2.98 -7.64
N LEU A 39 -7.91 -3.70 -6.54
CA LEU A 39 -6.65 -3.67 -5.78
C LEU A 39 -5.66 -4.70 -6.33
N ASP A 40 -4.41 -4.28 -6.49
CA ASP A 40 -3.31 -5.19 -6.80
C ASP A 40 -2.84 -5.87 -5.50
N PRO A 41 -2.99 -7.21 -5.37
CA PRO A 41 -2.60 -7.93 -4.16
C PRO A 41 -1.10 -7.83 -3.86
N VAL A 42 -0.24 -7.66 -4.87
CA VAL A 42 1.20 -7.49 -4.66
C VAL A 42 1.47 -6.11 -4.04
N ALA A 43 0.85 -5.05 -4.57
CA ALA A 43 0.97 -3.70 -4.03
C ALA A 43 0.47 -3.61 -2.57
N VAL A 44 -0.64 -4.30 -2.25
CA VAL A 44 -1.17 -4.40 -0.87
C VAL A 44 -0.17 -5.05 0.06
N ARG A 45 0.36 -6.23 -0.28
CA ARG A 45 1.34 -6.93 0.55
C ARG A 45 2.62 -6.12 0.76
N VAL A 46 3.13 -5.50 -0.30
CA VAL A 46 4.30 -4.62 -0.21
C VAL A 46 4.01 -3.43 0.72
N MET A 47 2.82 -2.81 0.61
CA MET A 47 2.46 -1.68 1.48
C MET A 47 2.32 -2.10 2.95
N MET A 48 1.85 -3.32 3.25
CA MET A 48 1.80 -3.83 4.62
C MET A 48 3.18 -3.84 5.26
N VAL A 49 4.19 -4.35 4.55
CA VAL A 49 5.59 -4.34 5.01
C VAL A 49 6.11 -2.89 5.09
N GLN A 50 5.85 -2.07 4.08
CA GLN A 50 6.29 -0.67 4.07
C GLN A 50 5.73 0.14 5.26
N ASN A 51 4.48 -0.10 5.64
CA ASN A 51 3.83 0.55 6.80
C ASN A 51 4.39 0.04 8.14
N ALA A 52 4.86 -1.20 8.20
CA ALA A 52 5.47 -1.79 9.38
C ALA A 52 6.92 -1.30 9.62
N MET A 53 7.62 -0.81 8.59
CA MET A 53 9.02 -0.42 8.71
C MET A 53 9.19 1.05 9.17
N PRO A 54 9.79 1.31 10.35
CA PRO A 54 9.99 2.68 10.84
C PRO A 54 10.79 3.58 9.88
N LEU A 55 11.73 2.97 9.15
CA LEU A 55 12.62 3.62 8.17
C LEU A 55 11.84 4.27 7.01
N LEU A 56 10.68 3.69 6.68
CA LEU A 56 9.82 4.09 5.55
C LEU A 56 8.69 5.03 5.96
N LYS A 57 8.61 5.39 7.25
CA LYS A 57 7.62 6.33 7.75
C LYS A 57 7.65 7.64 6.95
N ARG A 58 6.52 7.98 6.33
CA ARG A 58 6.34 9.15 5.44
C ARG A 58 7.23 9.15 4.19
N ARG A 59 7.78 8.00 3.80
CA ARG A 59 8.62 7.81 2.61
C ARG A 59 7.99 6.90 1.56
N VAL A 60 6.81 6.37 1.82
CA VAL A 60 6.01 5.66 0.79
C VAL A 60 5.15 6.68 0.08
N GLN A 61 5.28 6.79 -1.24
CA GLN A 61 4.51 7.76 -2.04
C GLN A 61 4.01 7.14 -3.33
N SER A 62 2.82 7.57 -3.76
CA SER A 62 2.36 7.36 -5.11
C SER A 62 3.00 8.38 -6.04
N MET A 63 3.43 7.92 -7.22
CA MET A 63 3.95 8.79 -8.26
C MET A 63 3.70 8.16 -9.63
N HIS A 64 3.65 9.01 -10.65
CA HIS A 64 3.46 8.59 -12.04
C HIS A 64 4.72 8.88 -12.85
N CYS A 65 5.01 8.04 -13.84
CA CYS A 65 6.07 8.32 -14.80
C CYS A 65 5.73 9.59 -15.57
N THR A 66 6.63 10.57 -15.59
CA THR A 66 6.44 11.81 -16.37
C THR A 66 6.52 11.60 -17.88
N ASN A 67 6.95 10.41 -18.33
CA ASN A 67 7.06 10.07 -19.74
C ASN A 67 5.81 9.33 -20.27
N CYS A 68 5.35 8.28 -19.57
CA CYS A 68 4.21 7.45 -20.04
C CYS A 68 2.97 7.50 -19.14
N GLY A 69 3.02 8.19 -18.00
CA GLY A 69 1.91 8.26 -17.04
C GLY A 69 1.72 7.02 -16.15
N HIS A 70 2.48 5.94 -16.37
CA HIS A 70 2.36 4.70 -15.59
C HIS A 70 2.61 4.94 -14.10
N SER A 71 1.71 4.44 -13.25
CA SER A 71 1.85 4.47 -11.79
C SER A 71 3.04 3.64 -11.34
N GLN A 72 3.97 4.27 -10.63
CA GLN A 72 5.21 3.62 -10.22
C GLN A 72 4.96 2.67 -9.07
N PHE A 73 5.63 1.51 -9.15
CA PHE A 73 5.63 0.51 -8.11
C PHE A 73 7.03 -0.09 -7.99
N ASP A 74 7.73 0.22 -6.90
CA ASP A 74 9.03 -0.36 -6.63
C ASP A 74 8.85 -1.79 -6.10
N LEU A 75 9.64 -2.72 -6.64
CA LEU A 75 9.63 -4.15 -6.31
C LEU A 75 11.02 -4.61 -5.83
N GLY A 76 11.08 -5.78 -5.19
CA GLY A 76 12.32 -6.34 -4.66
C GLY A 76 12.95 -5.44 -3.61
N GLU A 77 14.28 -5.25 -3.65
CA GLU A 77 15.00 -4.38 -2.70
C GLU A 77 14.58 -2.91 -2.79
N ALA A 78 14.19 -2.44 -3.98
CA ALA A 78 13.76 -1.05 -4.18
C ALA A 78 12.44 -0.74 -3.48
N ALA A 79 11.59 -1.75 -3.24
CA ALA A 79 10.34 -1.59 -2.48
C ALA A 79 10.58 -1.14 -1.03
N TYR A 80 11.77 -1.39 -0.50
CA TYR A 80 12.13 -1.18 0.91
C TYR A 80 13.32 -0.25 1.11
N THR A 81 13.96 0.19 0.03
CA THR A 81 15.12 1.08 0.06
C THR A 81 14.73 2.43 -0.52
N PRO A 82 14.66 3.52 0.29
CA PRO A 82 14.35 4.83 -0.24
C PRO A 82 15.40 5.32 -1.24
N LEU A 83 14.98 5.58 -2.48
CA LEU A 83 15.86 6.00 -3.57
C LEU A 83 15.51 7.41 -4.08
N PRO A 84 16.49 8.14 -4.64
CA PRO A 84 16.26 9.45 -5.27
C PRO A 84 15.87 9.37 -6.75
N LYS A 85 15.97 8.17 -7.33
CA LYS A 85 15.67 7.88 -8.73
C LYS A 85 14.97 6.54 -8.81
N HIS A 86 13.99 6.46 -9.69
CA HIS A 86 13.25 5.25 -9.99
C HIS A 86 13.30 5.02 -11.50
N THR A 87 13.28 3.75 -11.90
CA THR A 87 13.19 3.36 -13.32
C THR A 87 11.77 2.89 -13.56
N CYS A 88 11.08 3.51 -14.52
CA CYS A 88 9.74 3.10 -14.88
C CYS A 88 9.74 1.66 -15.39
N SER A 89 8.99 0.78 -14.73
CA SER A 89 8.77 -0.61 -15.16
C SER A 89 8.20 -0.72 -16.57
N GLU A 90 7.32 0.22 -16.94
CA GLU A 90 6.63 0.20 -18.24
C GLU A 90 7.49 0.70 -19.41
N CYS A 91 8.16 1.85 -19.28
CA CYS A 91 8.86 2.51 -20.39
C CYS A 91 10.37 2.69 -20.20
N GLY A 92 10.93 2.26 -19.06
CA GLY A 92 12.37 2.39 -18.75
C GLY A 92 12.86 3.81 -18.44
N TYR A 93 11.99 4.82 -18.48
CA TYR A 93 12.38 6.20 -18.18
C TYR A 93 12.87 6.35 -16.73
N GLN A 94 13.99 7.05 -16.53
CA GLN A 94 14.50 7.38 -15.21
C GLN A 94 13.82 8.64 -14.68
N LEU A 95 12.97 8.47 -13.69
CA LEU A 95 12.31 9.57 -12.99
C LEU A 95 13.05 9.88 -11.68
N ARG A 96 13.00 11.16 -11.29
CA ARG A 96 13.49 11.59 -9.98
C ARG A 96 12.33 11.67 -9.01
N THR A 97 12.61 11.40 -7.75
CA THR A 97 11.63 11.53 -6.68
C THR A 97 11.07 12.95 -6.61
N PRO A 98 9.74 13.15 -6.68
CA PRO A 98 9.14 14.46 -6.62
C PRO A 98 9.15 15.04 -5.20
N GLY A 99 9.14 16.37 -5.09
CA GLY A 99 8.99 17.09 -3.83
C GLY A 99 10.26 17.26 -2.99
N ARG A 100 10.09 17.65 -1.72
CA ARG A 100 11.21 17.97 -0.80
C ARG A 100 11.92 16.72 -0.25
N LEU A 101 11.19 15.60 -0.17
CA LEU A 101 11.73 14.34 0.31
C LEU A 101 12.54 13.68 -0.82
N ARG A 102 13.86 13.72 -0.70
CA ARG A 102 14.77 13.28 -1.78
C ARG A 102 14.85 11.77 -1.95
N ASN A 103 14.47 10.98 -0.95
CA ASN A 103 14.55 9.51 -0.98
C ASN A 103 13.20 8.94 -0.52
N VAL A 104 12.53 8.21 -1.41
CA VAL A 104 11.22 7.57 -1.18
C VAL A 104 11.20 6.18 -1.79
N VAL A 105 10.15 5.41 -1.47
CA VAL A 105 9.76 4.20 -2.19
C VAL A 105 8.41 4.45 -2.86
N ALA A 106 8.24 3.95 -4.09
CA ALA A 106 7.03 4.11 -4.88
C ALA A 106 6.06 2.95 -4.62
N ASN A 107 4.82 3.28 -4.31
CA ASN A 107 3.71 2.33 -4.26
C ASN A 107 2.46 3.06 -4.78
N PRO A 108 1.62 2.46 -5.63
CA PRO A 108 0.40 3.11 -6.13
C PRO A 108 -0.67 3.28 -5.03
N LEU A 109 -0.64 2.48 -3.97
CA LEU A 109 -1.72 2.42 -2.99
C LEU A 109 -2.01 3.71 -2.20
N PRO A 110 -1.04 4.58 -1.84
CA PRO A 110 -1.36 5.87 -1.23
C PRO A 110 -2.34 6.73 -2.06
N ALA A 111 -2.21 6.74 -3.40
CA ALA A 111 -3.18 7.42 -4.25
C ALA A 111 -4.53 6.68 -4.28
N ILE A 112 -4.52 5.35 -4.40
CA ILE A 112 -5.74 4.53 -4.41
C ILE A 112 -6.53 4.71 -3.11
N LEU A 113 -5.87 4.68 -1.95
CA LEU A 113 -6.49 4.91 -0.65
C LEU A 113 -7.05 6.34 -0.54
N ALA A 114 -6.33 7.33 -1.07
CA ALA A 114 -6.82 8.70 -1.12
C ALA A 114 -8.09 8.81 -1.99
N GLU A 115 -8.13 8.13 -3.14
CA GLU A 115 -9.34 8.09 -3.99
C GLU A 115 -10.52 7.40 -3.29
N LEU A 116 -10.31 6.22 -2.72
CA LEU A 116 -11.35 5.50 -1.95
C LEU A 116 -11.87 6.34 -0.77
N SER A 117 -10.98 7.09 -0.10
CA SER A 117 -11.36 7.93 1.03
C SER A 117 -12.33 9.06 0.67
N LYS A 118 -12.41 9.49 -0.60
CA LYS A 118 -13.34 10.54 -1.05
C LYS A 118 -14.80 10.08 -0.99
N LEU A 119 -15.04 8.79 -1.17
CA LEU A 119 -16.37 8.17 -1.17
C LEU A 119 -16.67 7.46 0.17
N ALA A 120 -15.65 7.26 1.01
CA ALA A 120 -15.79 6.56 2.26
C ALA A 120 -16.66 7.35 3.26
N PRO A 121 -17.62 6.69 3.94
CA PRO A 121 -18.43 7.34 4.98
C PRO A 121 -17.61 7.70 6.23
N ARG A 122 -16.45 7.06 6.41
CA ARG A 122 -15.52 7.27 7.52
C ARG A 122 -14.14 7.64 7.01
N PRO A 123 -13.37 8.46 7.76
CA PRO A 123 -11.98 8.69 7.44
C PRO A 123 -11.19 7.38 7.51
N PRO A 124 -10.12 7.22 6.70
CA PRO A 124 -9.24 6.06 6.80
C PRO A 124 -8.71 5.85 8.21
N GLN A 125 -8.70 4.59 8.66
CA GLN A 125 -8.15 4.25 9.97
C GLN A 125 -6.63 4.33 9.94
N GLU A 126 -6.06 5.12 10.87
CA GLU A 126 -4.61 5.14 11.09
C GLU A 126 -4.22 4.02 12.07
N HIS A 127 -3.91 2.84 11.52
CA HIS A 127 -3.30 1.78 12.32
C HIS A 127 -1.83 2.11 12.56
N ARG A 128 -1.53 2.66 13.74
CA ARG A 128 -0.16 2.72 14.23
C ARG A 128 0.23 1.32 14.64
N LEU A 129 0.98 0.64 13.77
CA LEU A 129 1.77 -0.50 14.17
C LEU A 129 2.86 0.06 15.10
N ASP A 130 2.58 0.11 16.40
CA ASP A 130 3.55 0.48 17.44
C ASP A 130 4.58 -0.65 17.59
N LEU A 131 5.23 -1.01 16.47
CA LEU A 131 6.39 -1.88 16.46
C LEU A 131 7.49 -1.12 17.19
N LEU A 132 7.82 -1.64 18.38
CA LEU A 132 8.88 -1.11 19.22
C LEU A 132 10.17 -1.01 18.38
N PRO A 133 10.97 0.06 18.51
CA PRO A 133 12.30 0.12 17.94
C PRO A 133 13.20 -0.86 18.73
N GLU A 134 13.04 -2.15 18.50
CA GLU A 134 13.86 -3.16 19.15
C GLU A 134 15.03 -3.52 18.22
N THR A 135 16.22 -3.14 18.69
CA THR A 135 17.54 -3.70 18.33
C THR A 135 18.03 -3.47 16.90
N LEU A 136 18.67 -2.32 16.69
CA LEU A 136 19.94 -2.26 15.93
C LEU A 136 21.10 -2.22 16.94
#